data_AF-A0AAN8U401-F1
#
_entry.id   AF-A0AAN8U401-F1
#
_cell.length_a   1.000
_cell.length_b   1.000
_cell.length_c   1.000
_cell.angle_alpha   90.00
_cell.angle_beta   90.00
_cell.angle_gamma   90.00
#
_symmetry.space_group_name_H-M   'P 1'
#
loop_
_entity.id
_entity.type
_entity.pdbx_description
1 polymer ?
#
loop_
_entity_poly.entity_id
_entity_poly.type
_entity_poly.pdbx_seq_one_letter_code
_entity_poly.pdbx_strand_id
1 'polypeptide(L)'
;MVLDATVSFKTAIWFWMTAQDNKPSCHDVITGQWTPSAADTSANRQPGYGVITNIINGGVECGKGQNPQVEDRIGFYRRYCTILNVAPGDNLDCYTQRNFVEA
;
A
#
# COMPACT_ATOMS: atom_id res chain seq x y z
N MET A 1 -13.09 -21.01 -5.20
CA MET A 1 -12.41 -20.64 -6.46
C MET A 1 -13.35 -19.69 -7.19
N VAL A 2 -12.91 -18.47 -7.51
CA VAL A 2 -13.73 -17.56 -8.33
C VAL A 2 -13.54 -18.04 -9.77
N LEU A 3 -14.61 -18.55 -10.38
CA LEU A 3 -14.55 -19.14 -11.73
C LEU A 3 -14.65 -18.07 -12.84
N ASP A 4 -15.03 -16.84 -12.48
CA ASP A 4 -15.17 -15.71 -13.39
C ASP A 4 -13.99 -14.74 -13.21
N ALA A 5 -13.13 -14.67 -14.23
CA ALA A 5 -11.96 -13.79 -14.22
C ALA A 5 -12.36 -12.30 -14.11
N THR A 6 -13.47 -11.90 -14.74
CA THR A 6 -13.97 -10.52 -14.68
C THR A 6 -14.37 -10.16 -13.26
N VAL A 7 -15.11 -11.04 -12.58
CA VAL A 7 -15.47 -10.82 -11.17
C VAL A 7 -14.23 -10.80 -10.30
N SER A 8 -13.25 -11.68 -10.55
CA SER A 8 -11.99 -11.71 -9.80
C SER A 8 -11.18 -10.41 -9.93
N PHE A 9 -11.10 -9.80 -11.11
CA PHE A 9 -10.45 -8.50 -11.26
C PHE A 9 -11.28 -7.36 -10.67
N LYS A 10 -12.61 -7.41 -10.82
CA LYS A 10 -13.50 -6.40 -10.22
C LYS A 10 -13.36 -6.32 -8.70
N THR A 11 -13.22 -7.46 -8.01
CA THR A 11 -13.03 -7.44 -6.55
C THR A 11 -11.67 -6.86 -6.15
N ALA A 12 -10.60 -7.16 -6.89
CA ALA A 12 -9.28 -6.57 -6.66
C ALA A 12 -9.28 -5.05 -6.89
N ILE A 13 -9.90 -4.59 -7.98
CA ILE A 13 -10.05 -3.15 -8.27
C ILE A 13 -10.94 -2.48 -7.23
N TRP A 14 -12.05 -3.11 -6.84
CA TRP A 14 -12.92 -2.58 -5.79
C TRP A 14 -12.15 -2.36 -4.48
N PHE A 15 -11.34 -3.34 -4.04
CA PHE A 15 -10.48 -3.17 -2.87
C PHE A 15 -9.49 -2.00 -3.05
N TRP A 16 -8.86 -1.90 -4.23
CA TRP A 16 -7.88 -0.85 -4.52
C TRP A 16 -8.48 0.57 -4.49
N MET A 17 -9.74 0.71 -4.93
CA MET A 17 -10.44 1.99 -5.06
C MET A 17 -11.24 2.40 -3.82
N THR A 18 -11.49 1.50 -2.87
CA THR A 18 -12.43 1.74 -1.76
C THR A 18 -11.68 2.03 -0.46
N ALA A 19 -11.81 3.26 0.06
CA ALA A 19 -11.37 3.60 1.41
C ALA A 19 -12.17 2.81 2.46
N GLN A 20 -11.51 2.45 3.57
CA GLN A 20 -12.11 1.64 4.64
C GLN A 20 -11.68 2.19 5.99
N ASP A 21 -12.63 2.68 6.78
CA ASP A 21 -12.42 3.27 8.11
C ASP A 21 -11.34 4.38 8.10
N ASN A 22 -10.24 4.18 8.83
CA ASN A 22 -9.10 5.09 8.91
C ASN A 22 -8.11 4.92 7.75
N LYS A 23 -8.31 3.95 6.86
CA LYS A 23 -7.46 3.68 5.70
C LYS A 23 -7.97 4.45 4.48
N PRO A 24 -7.12 5.28 3.83
CA PRO A 24 -7.46 5.82 2.52
C PRO A 24 -7.53 4.69 1.48
N SER A 25 -8.08 4.97 0.30
CA SER A 25 -7.98 4.03 -0.82
C SER A 25 -6.51 3.92 -1.29
N CYS A 26 -6.10 2.75 -1.81
CA CYS A 26 -4.77 2.62 -2.41
C CYS A 26 -4.62 3.55 -3.62
N HIS A 27 -5.72 3.78 -4.33
CA HIS A 27 -5.81 4.69 -5.45
C HIS A 27 -5.47 6.14 -5.07
N ASP A 28 -6.07 6.68 -4.03
CA ASP A 28 -5.83 8.07 -3.61
C ASP A 28 -4.38 8.27 -3.15
N VAL A 29 -3.77 7.25 -2.53
CA VAL A 29 -2.36 7.28 -2.14
C VAL A 29 -1.45 7.39 -3.37
N ILE A 30 -1.61 6.49 -4.35
CA ILE A 30 -0.68 6.45 -5.49
C ILE A 30 -0.88 7.59 -6.48
N THR A 31 -2.06 8.19 -6.52
CA THR A 31 -2.38 9.36 -7.37
C THR A 31 -2.13 10.70 -6.67
N GLY A 32 -1.60 10.68 -5.45
CA GLY A 32 -1.26 11.88 -4.67
C GLY A 32 -2.47 12.67 -4.18
N GLN A 33 -3.66 12.06 -4.13
CA GLN A 33 -4.88 12.70 -3.62
C GLN A 33 -5.04 12.56 -2.10
N TRP A 34 -4.42 11.54 -1.50
CA TRP A 34 -4.44 11.38 -0.05
C TRP A 34 -3.44 12.32 0.63
N THR A 35 -3.94 13.15 1.55
CA THR A 35 -3.12 13.96 2.45
C THR A 35 -3.07 13.30 3.82
N PRO A 36 -1.88 12.91 4.33
CA PRO A 36 -1.76 12.31 5.67
C PRO A 36 -2.32 13.22 6.76
N SER A 37 -3.07 12.64 7.70
CA SER A 37 -3.49 13.33 8.90
C SER A 37 -2.32 13.51 9.88
N ALA A 38 -2.56 14.24 10.98
CA ALA A 38 -1.61 14.31 12.09
C ALA A 38 -1.34 12.91 12.70
N ALA A 39 -2.37 12.07 12.79
CA ALA A 39 -2.24 10.69 13.27
C ALA A 39 -1.35 9.88 12.33
N ASP A 40 -1.52 10.02 11.02
CA ASP A 40 -0.69 9.34 10.01
C ASP A 40 0.76 9.78 10.07
N THR A 41 0.99 11.08 10.15
CA THR A 41 2.33 11.67 10.25
C THR A 41 3.04 11.16 11.51
N SER A 42 2.37 11.15 12.67
CA SER A 42 2.93 10.63 13.93
C SER A 42 3.17 9.10 13.91
N ALA A 43 2.46 8.39 13.04
CA ALA A 43 2.63 6.96 12.78
C ALA A 43 3.64 6.65 11.67
N ASN A 44 4.36 7.66 11.18
CA ASN A 44 5.30 7.60 10.07
C ASN A 44 4.68 7.14 8.74
N ARG A 45 3.37 7.29 8.54
CA ARG A 45 2.69 6.95 7.29
C ARG A 45 2.78 8.11 6.30
N GLN A 46 3.73 8.02 5.38
CA GLN A 46 3.98 9.01 4.33
C GLN A 46 3.47 8.52 2.96
N PRO A 47 3.02 9.40 2.04
CA PRO A 47 2.55 8.99 0.73
C PRO A 47 3.60 8.17 -0.03
N GLY A 48 3.20 7.01 -0.54
CA GLY A 48 4.08 6.09 -1.26
C GLY A 48 3.61 4.63 -1.19
N TYR A 49 4.35 3.76 -1.88
CA TYR A 49 3.99 2.34 -2.01
C TYR A 49 3.99 1.58 -0.66
N GLY A 50 4.77 2.04 0.31
CA GLY A 50 4.78 1.51 1.67
C GLY A 50 3.43 1.63 2.37
N VAL A 51 2.77 2.79 2.27
CA VAL A 51 1.43 2.97 2.87
C VAL A 51 0.40 2.07 2.19
N ILE A 52 0.53 1.80 0.89
CA ILE A 52 -0.32 0.83 0.17
C ILE A 52 -0.15 -0.58 0.75
N THR A 53 1.09 -0.98 1.01
CA THR A 53 1.37 -2.26 1.71
C THR A 53 0.72 -2.30 3.10
N ASN A 54 0.78 -1.18 3.83
CA ASN A 54 0.14 -1.03 5.13
C ASN A 54 -1.39 -1.15 5.06
N ILE A 55 -2.03 -0.57 4.03
CA ILE A 55 -3.47 -0.70 3.78
C ILE A 55 -3.85 -2.17 3.56
N ILE A 56 -3.08 -2.87 2.71
CA ILE A 56 -3.33 -4.26 2.30
C ILE A 56 -3.17 -5.24 3.47
N ASN A 57 -2.05 -5.18 4.20
CA ASN A 57 -1.74 -6.18 5.23
C ASN A 57 -0.82 -5.67 6.36
N GLY A 58 -0.95 -4.39 6.72
CA GLY A 58 -0.03 -3.74 7.66
C GLY A 58 0.06 -4.38 9.04
N GLY A 59 -1.03 -4.95 9.56
CA GLY A 59 -1.02 -5.63 10.87
C GLY A 59 -0.07 -6.84 10.92
N VAL A 60 0.22 -7.43 9.76
CA VAL A 60 1.18 -8.53 9.63
C VAL A 60 2.56 -8.00 9.23
N GLU A 61 2.63 -7.08 8.28
CA GLU A 61 3.86 -6.78 7.52
C GLU A 61 4.59 -5.49 7.93
N CYS A 62 3.89 -4.52 8.55
CA CYS A 62 4.43 -3.16 8.76
C CYS A 62 4.78 -2.89 10.24
N GLY A 63 5.72 -1.96 10.45
CA GLY A 63 6.13 -1.51 11.79
C GLY A 63 7.02 -2.51 12.55
N LYS A 64 7.58 -3.50 11.85
CA LYS A 64 8.36 -4.61 12.43
C LYS A 64 9.78 -4.69 11.85
N GLY A 65 10.25 -3.64 11.18
CA GLY A 65 11.51 -3.62 10.46
C GLY A 65 11.44 -4.34 9.10
N GLN A 66 12.61 -4.49 8.48
CA GLN A 66 12.76 -5.13 7.18
C GLN A 66 12.32 -6.60 7.24
N ASN A 67 11.52 -7.03 6.26
CA ASN A 67 11.02 -8.40 6.17
C ASN A 67 10.81 -8.84 4.72
N PRO A 68 10.89 -10.15 4.44
CA PRO A 68 10.86 -10.66 3.07
C PRO A 68 9.52 -10.43 2.36
N GLN A 69 8.40 -10.32 3.07
CA GLN A 69 7.08 -10.08 2.47
C GLN A 69 7.00 -8.70 1.84
N VAL A 70 7.45 -7.67 2.56
CA VAL A 70 7.48 -6.30 2.04
C VAL A 70 8.52 -6.15 0.93
N GLU A 71 9.69 -6.78 1.05
CA GLU A 71 10.70 -6.80 -0.01
C GLU A 71 10.18 -7.45 -1.31
N ASP A 72 9.39 -8.53 -1.21
CA ASP A 72 8.76 -9.17 -2.37
C ASP A 72 7.79 -8.23 -3.09
N ARG A 73 6.93 -7.52 -2.34
CA ARG A 73 6.03 -6.49 -2.90
C ARG A 73 6.82 -5.39 -3.61
N ILE A 74 7.87 -4.87 -2.97
CA ILE A 74 8.74 -3.83 -3.54
C ILE A 74 9.44 -4.36 -4.79
N GLY A 75 9.86 -5.62 -4.80
CA GLY A 75 10.50 -6.29 -5.94
C GLY A 75 9.61 -6.31 -7.17
N PHE A 76 8.35 -6.75 -7.03
CA PHE A 76 7.37 -6.70 -8.13
C PHE A 76 7.11 -5.26 -8.58
N TYR A 77 6.92 -4.34 -7.64
CA TYR A 77 6.65 -2.93 -7.96
C TYR A 77 7.80 -2.31 -8.77
N ARG A 78 9.06 -2.46 -8.31
CA ARG A 78 10.25 -1.98 -9.01
C ARG A 78 10.38 -2.60 -10.40
N ARG A 79 10.14 -3.91 -10.53
CA ARG A 79 10.17 -4.59 -11.83
C ARG A 79 9.18 -3.97 -12.82
N TYR A 80 7.94 -3.71 -12.38
CA TYR A 80 6.93 -3.11 -13.24
C TYR A 80 7.22 -1.63 -13.56
N CYS A 81 7.73 -0.86 -12.60
CA CYS A 81 8.21 0.51 -12.85
C CYS A 81 9.30 0.53 -13.93
N THR A 82 10.27 -0.40 -13.89
CA THR A 82 11.31 -0.55 -14.92
C THR A 82 10.71 -0.86 -16.29
N ILE A 83 9.78 -1.82 -16.37
CA ILE A 83 9.13 -2.19 -17.65
C ILE A 83 8.35 -1.01 -18.24
N LEU A 84 7.69 -0.22 -17.39
CA LEU A 84 6.89 0.95 -17.78
C LEU A 84 7.73 2.23 -17.96
N ASN A 85 9.04 2.18 -17.70
CA ASN A 85 9.96 3.31 -17.74
C ASN A 85 9.51 4.50 -16.88
N VAL A 86 9.11 4.23 -15.64
CA VAL A 86 8.74 5.24 -14.65
C VAL A 86 9.55 5.07 -13.36
N ALA A 87 9.77 6.16 -12.63
CA ALA A 87 10.37 6.08 -11.31
C ALA A 87 9.37 5.44 -10.32
N PRO A 88 9.83 4.59 -9.38
CA PRO A 88 8.96 4.01 -8.35
C PRO A 88 8.52 5.03 -7.28
N GLY A 89 9.15 6.21 -7.24
CA GLY A 89 8.90 7.21 -6.20
C GLY A 89 9.54 6.86 -4.86
N ASP A 90 9.13 7.61 -3.83
CA ASP A 90 9.67 7.52 -2.47
C ASP A 90 8.78 6.64 -1.55
N ASN A 91 9.23 6.43 -0.31
CA ASN A 91 8.49 5.72 0.75
C ASN A 91 7.96 4.34 0.31
N LEU A 92 8.85 3.53 -0.27
CA LEU A 92 8.47 2.23 -0.84
C LEU A 92 8.18 1.15 0.21
N ASP A 93 8.75 1.27 1.39
CA ASP A 93 8.57 0.33 2.50
C ASP A 93 7.65 0.87 3.59
N CYS A 94 7.21 -0.04 4.46
CA CYS A 94 6.47 0.27 5.66
C CYS A 94 7.17 -0.20 6.95
N TYR A 95 8.49 -0.31 6.94
CA TYR A 95 9.26 -0.94 8.02
C TYR A 95 9.08 -0.26 9.37
N THR A 96 8.94 1.06 9.34
CA THR A 96 8.81 1.92 10.52
C THR A 96 7.42 2.55 10.64
N GLN A 97 6.49 2.19 9.76
CA GLN A 97 5.12 2.70 9.81
C GLN A 97 4.31 1.93 10.85
N ARG A 98 3.64 2.63 11.77
CA ARG A 98 2.62 1.97 12.62
C ARG A 98 1.47 1.53 11.72
N ASN A 99 1.04 0.27 11.89
CA ASN A 99 -0.03 -0.28 11.08
C ASN A 99 -1.37 0.42 11.38
N PHE A 100 -2.29 0.42 10.41
CA PHE A 100 -3.62 1.03 10.57
C PHE A 100 -4.54 0.28 11.55
N VAL A 101 -4.21 -0.96 11.93
CA VAL A 101 -5.03 -1.79 12.84
C VAL A 101 -4.82 -1.38 14.31
N GLU A 102 -3.65 -0.83 14.63
CA GLU A 102 -3.28 -0.33 15.97
C GLU A 102 -3.40 1.20 16.10
N ALA A 103 -4.06 1.86 15.13
CA ALA A 103 -4.14 3.32 15.00
C ALA A 103 -5.49 3.88 15.45
#